data_AF-Q2P9Q2-F1
#
_entry.id   AF-Q2P9Q2-F1
#
_cell.length_a   1.000
_cell.length_b   1.000
_cell.length_c   1.000
_cell.angle_alpha   90.00
_cell.angle_beta   90.00
_cell.angle_gamma   90.00
#
_symmetry.space_group_name_H-M   'P 1'
#
loop_
_entity.id
_entity.type
_entity.pdbx_description
1 polymer ?
#
loop_
_entity_poly.entity_id
_entity_poly.type
_entity_poly.pdbx_seq_one_letter_code
_entity_poly.pdbx_strand_id
1 'polypeptide(L)'
;CFVGSTRIPTERGLVPIEELAREGGSFYLVTDNRAPFGGRGAPLPGHGTAVRKAVRAFFTGVKPVVRLRTREGLEVTLTPDHLLLTPEGYREAGKLRPGEKILVQSGEGLFPKEESLPAQALAVVHERVATAGGRGGRGRADVRAQYRNLPTRWSRELGVALGWLLGDGYLREDGVGFYFSRKDFADLAWLPDLLRDWFGQGTLQETRSDTFHLHFNRIPAEFFQALGLKAARATEKRVPESLFRAPREAVVGFLQGLFSADGSVQINEKKQDATIRLASSSLALLQDVQLLLLNLGILGKIHKRREAARKALPDGKGALREYPVAPQYELILGGENRDRFAEVVGFLQEEKQSKLLAFLRHRPRGSYRKPFLATVASVEPAGEAPVYDLTEPVTHSLIANGLVAHNC
;
A
#
# COMPACT_ATOMS: atom_id res chain seq x y z
N CYS A 1 -17.80 10.31 13.62
CA CYS A 1 -17.86 8.88 13.27
C CYS A 1 -17.38 8.67 11.83
N PHE A 2 -16.75 7.53 11.54
CA PHE A 2 -16.19 7.16 10.23
C PHE A 2 -16.95 6.02 9.57
N VAL A 3 -16.88 5.90 8.26
CA VAL A 3 -17.38 4.69 7.57
C VAL A 3 -16.55 3.45 7.93
N GLY A 4 -17.16 2.27 7.85
CA GLY A 4 -16.54 1.02 8.30
C GLY A 4 -15.18 0.69 7.67
N SER A 5 -14.98 1.05 6.40
CA SER A 5 -13.74 0.80 5.66
C SER A 5 -12.58 1.72 6.05
N THR A 6 -12.77 2.70 6.93
CA THR A 6 -11.71 3.57 7.43
C THR A 6 -10.70 2.76 8.25
N ARG A 7 -9.43 2.80 7.83
CA ARG A 7 -8.35 2.05 8.46
C ARG A 7 -7.70 2.83 9.58
N ILE A 8 -7.49 2.13 10.69
CA ILE A 8 -6.83 2.61 11.90
C ILE A 8 -5.50 1.86 12.06
N PRO A 9 -4.37 2.55 12.29
CA PRO A 9 -3.11 1.90 12.63
C PRO A 9 -3.18 1.33 14.06
N THR A 10 -3.15 0.00 14.16
CA THR A 10 -3.25 -0.77 15.40
C THR A 10 -2.11 -1.77 15.52
N GLU A 11 -1.99 -2.42 16.68
CA GLU A 11 -1.06 -3.56 16.87
C GLU A 11 -1.29 -4.74 15.91
N ARG A 12 -2.40 -4.73 15.15
CA ARG A 12 -2.75 -5.72 14.14
C ARG A 12 -2.59 -5.20 12.71
N GLY A 13 -1.91 -4.06 12.55
CA GLY A 13 -1.76 -3.33 11.30
C GLY A 13 -2.86 -2.30 11.07
N LEU A 14 -3.13 -1.99 9.80
CA LEU A 14 -4.14 -1.03 9.35
C LEU A 14 -5.51 -1.71 9.22
N VAL A 15 -6.25 -1.76 10.32
CA VAL A 15 -7.50 -2.50 10.44
C VAL A 15 -8.70 -1.59 10.17
N PRO A 16 -9.70 -2.00 9.36
CA PRO A 16 -10.96 -1.27 9.21
C PRO A 16 -11.68 -1.11 10.55
N ILE A 17 -12.21 0.09 10.83
CA ILE A 17 -12.85 0.41 12.11
C ILE A 17 -14.10 -0.44 12.38
N GLU A 18 -14.82 -0.88 11.34
CA GLU A 18 -15.96 -1.79 11.51
C GLU A 18 -15.56 -3.14 12.10
N GLU A 19 -14.37 -3.62 11.76
CA GLU A 19 -13.87 -4.88 12.28
C GLU A 19 -13.47 -4.73 13.74
N LEU A 20 -12.77 -3.64 14.08
CA LEU A 20 -12.45 -3.31 15.47
C LEU A 20 -13.72 -3.25 16.33
N ALA A 21 -14.80 -2.68 15.79
CA ALA A 21 -16.07 -2.58 16.50
C ALA A 21 -16.77 -3.93 16.66
N ARG A 22 -16.67 -4.81 15.65
CA ARG A 22 -17.25 -6.15 15.67
C ARG A 22 -16.55 -7.09 16.66
N GLU A 23 -15.22 -7.01 16.72
CA GLU A 23 -14.43 -7.84 17.66
C GLU A 23 -14.58 -7.33 19.10
N GLY A 24 -14.73 -6.02 19.27
CA GLY A 24 -14.88 -5.40 20.58
C GLY A 24 -13.59 -5.47 21.42
N GLY A 25 -13.72 -5.10 22.69
CA GLY A 25 -12.60 -5.07 23.63
C GLY A 25 -11.59 -3.95 23.37
N SER A 26 -10.58 -3.90 24.24
CA SER A 26 -9.50 -2.91 24.15
C SER A 26 -8.38 -3.39 23.23
N PHE A 27 -7.73 -2.46 22.54
CA PHE A 27 -6.60 -2.73 21.65
C PHE A 27 -5.63 -1.56 21.65
N TYR A 28 -4.40 -1.79 21.18
CA TYR A 28 -3.43 -0.71 21.00
C TYR A 28 -3.54 -0.08 19.60
N LEU A 29 -3.54 1.25 19.57
CA LEU A 29 -3.54 2.07 18.35
C LEU A 29 -2.46 3.13 18.38
N VAL A 30 -2.31 3.84 17.27
CA VAL A 30 -1.39 4.98 17.16
C VAL A 30 -2.12 6.31 17.13
N THR A 31 -1.65 7.26 17.94
CA THR A 31 -2.01 8.68 17.88
C THR A 31 -0.81 9.49 17.40
N ASP A 32 -1.05 10.62 16.73
CA ASP A 32 0.02 11.56 16.36
C ASP A 32 0.45 12.39 17.58
N ASN A 33 1.75 12.65 17.73
CA ASN A 33 2.29 13.39 18.88
C ASN A 33 1.81 14.85 18.93
N ARG A 34 1.29 15.39 17.81
CA ARG A 34 0.72 16.73 17.74
C ARG A 34 -0.72 16.80 18.24
N ALA A 35 -1.39 15.67 18.45
CA ALA A 35 -2.74 15.68 19.01
C ALA A 35 -2.69 16.17 20.48
N PRO A 36 -3.49 17.18 20.85
CA PRO A 36 -3.47 17.71 22.20
C PRO A 36 -4.07 16.72 23.20
N PHE A 37 -3.54 16.71 24.43
CA PHE A 37 -4.13 15.94 25.53
C PHE A 37 -5.56 16.40 25.81
N GLY A 38 -6.47 15.46 26.06
CA GLY A 38 -7.88 15.79 26.31
C GLY A 38 -8.68 16.22 25.07
N GLY A 39 -8.11 16.16 23.86
CA GLY A 39 -8.83 16.47 22.61
C GLY A 39 -9.15 17.94 22.38
N ARG A 40 -8.49 18.85 23.10
CA ARG A 40 -8.80 20.29 23.06
C ARG A 40 -7.55 21.13 22.84
N GLY A 41 -7.67 22.14 21.97
CA GLY A 41 -6.62 23.12 21.71
C GLY A 41 -5.92 22.96 20.36
N ALA A 42 -4.84 23.72 20.20
CA ALA A 42 -4.01 23.70 19.00
C ALA A 42 -3.05 22.50 19.01
N PRO A 43 -2.50 22.11 17.84
CA PRO A 43 -1.53 21.02 17.76
C PRO A 43 -0.29 21.27 18.63
N LEU A 44 0.20 20.24 19.31
CA LEU A 44 1.46 20.27 20.07
C LEU A 44 2.67 20.34 19.11
N PRO A 45 3.84 20.86 19.55
CA PRO A 45 5.05 20.82 18.74
C PRO A 45 5.63 19.40 18.64
N GLY A 46 6.36 19.14 17.55
CA GLY A 46 7.08 17.88 17.34
C GLY A 46 6.38 16.95 16.35
N HIS A 47 7.14 16.06 15.71
CA HIS A 47 6.62 15.02 14.84
C HIS A 47 6.72 13.66 15.53
N GLY A 48 6.00 12.69 14.99
CA GLY A 48 6.03 11.31 15.43
C GLY A 48 4.69 10.84 15.95
N THR A 49 4.72 9.66 16.53
CA THR A 49 3.55 8.87 16.88
C THR A 49 3.76 8.24 18.24
N ALA A 50 2.66 8.00 18.95
CA ALA A 50 2.64 7.33 20.24
C ALA A 50 1.65 6.17 20.23
N VAL A 51 2.05 5.06 20.84
CA VAL A 51 1.16 3.93 21.06
C VAL A 51 0.25 4.24 22.26
N ARG A 52 -1.06 4.11 22.05
CA ARG A 52 -2.09 4.34 23.06
C ARG A 52 -3.04 3.15 23.12
N LYS A 53 -3.70 2.98 24.27
CA LYS A 53 -4.70 1.93 24.46
C LYS A 53 -6.09 2.52 24.22
N ALA A 54 -6.78 2.02 23.20
CA ALA A 54 -8.19 2.28 23.00
C ALA A 54 -9.03 1.38 23.89
N VAL A 55 -10.12 1.92 24.45
CA VAL A 55 -11.07 1.20 25.28
C VAL A 55 -11.88 0.22 24.44
N ARG A 56 -12.41 0.69 23.31
CA ARG A 56 -13.15 -0.08 22.31
C ARG A 56 -13.42 0.75 21.06
N ALA A 57 -13.71 0.08 19.95
CA ALA A 57 -14.44 0.64 18.82
C ALA A 57 -15.92 0.22 18.90
N PHE A 58 -16.83 1.00 18.33
CA PHE A 58 -18.26 0.75 18.41
C PHE A 58 -19.02 1.34 17.22
N PHE A 59 -20.14 0.71 16.88
CA PHE A 59 -21.08 1.19 15.89
C PHE A 59 -21.94 2.32 16.46
N THR A 60 -22.19 3.37 15.67
CA THR A 60 -22.92 4.57 16.11
C THR A 60 -24.20 4.83 15.33
N GLY A 61 -24.58 3.93 14.41
CA GLY A 61 -25.77 4.05 13.57
C GLY A 61 -25.45 4.27 12.09
N VAL A 62 -26.50 4.39 11.29
CA VAL A 62 -26.42 4.86 9.90
C VAL A 62 -26.65 6.36 9.91
N LYS A 63 -25.70 7.13 9.37
CA LYS A 63 -25.74 8.60 9.41
C LYS A 63 -25.37 9.19 8.06
N PRO A 64 -25.79 10.43 7.75
CA PRO A 64 -25.25 11.20 6.64
C PRO A 64 -23.73 11.36 6.77
N VAL A 65 -23.02 11.19 5.65
CA VAL A 65 -21.56 11.30 5.59
C VAL A 65 -21.13 12.26 4.49
N VAL A 66 -19.94 12.84 4.68
CA VAL A 66 -19.21 13.58 3.66
C VAL A 66 -17.94 12.82 3.31
N ARG A 67 -17.53 12.92 2.05
CA ARG A 67 -16.23 12.46 1.56
C ARG A 67 -15.30 13.66 1.46
N LEU A 68 -14.26 13.64 2.27
CA LEU A 68 -13.18 14.62 2.21
C LEU A 68 -12.03 14.06 1.38
N ARG A 69 -11.62 14.82 0.37
CA ARG A 69 -10.44 14.53 -0.46
C ARG A 69 -9.40 15.62 -0.29
N THR A 70 -8.13 15.22 -0.29
CA THR A 70 -7.00 16.16 -0.22
C THR A 70 -6.30 16.28 -1.56
N ARG A 71 -5.60 17.41 -1.77
CA ARG A 71 -4.78 17.64 -2.97
C ARG A 71 -3.57 16.70 -3.03
N GLU A 72 -3.24 16.04 -1.93
CA GLU A 72 -2.15 15.09 -1.78
C GLU A 72 -2.57 13.66 -2.14
N GLY A 73 -3.88 13.39 -2.25
CA GLY A 73 -4.44 12.09 -2.65
C GLY A 73 -5.10 11.29 -1.52
N LEU A 74 -5.03 11.77 -0.28
CA LEU A 74 -5.70 11.15 0.86
C LEU A 74 -7.22 11.34 0.77
N GLU A 75 -7.96 10.34 1.24
CA GLU A 75 -9.42 10.34 1.27
C GLU A 75 -9.94 9.73 2.57
N VAL A 76 -10.94 10.37 3.17
CA VAL A 76 -11.71 9.83 4.30
C VAL A 76 -13.19 10.14 4.10
N THR A 77 -14.06 9.22 4.51
CA THR A 77 -15.50 9.42 4.54
C THR A 77 -15.99 9.32 5.99
N LEU A 78 -16.68 10.35 6.46
CA LEU A 78 -16.98 10.57 7.88
C LEU A 78 -18.21 11.46 8.05
N THR A 79 -18.76 11.52 9.26
CA THR A 79 -19.89 12.40 9.57
C THR A 79 -19.48 13.88 9.48
N PRO A 80 -20.36 14.79 9.03
CA PRO A 80 -20.01 16.21 8.83
C PRO A 80 -19.50 16.91 10.09
N ASP A 81 -20.01 16.53 11.26
CA ASP A 81 -19.66 17.05 12.58
C ASP A 81 -18.36 16.46 13.15
N HIS A 82 -17.77 15.46 12.50
CA HIS A 82 -16.57 14.84 13.02
C HIS A 82 -15.35 15.74 12.88
N LEU A 83 -14.55 15.82 13.94
CA LEU A 83 -13.46 16.79 14.03
C LEU A 83 -12.14 16.24 13.46
N LEU A 84 -11.54 17.01 12.56
CA LEU A 84 -10.18 16.79 12.05
C LEU A 84 -9.25 17.86 12.62
N LEU A 85 -8.02 17.49 12.93
CA LEU A 85 -7.05 18.42 13.50
C LEU A 85 -6.46 19.31 12.39
N THR A 86 -6.63 20.63 12.49
CA THR A 86 -6.00 21.64 11.63
C THR A 86 -4.86 22.35 12.38
N PRO A 87 -4.01 23.14 11.70
CA PRO A 87 -2.99 23.95 12.38
C PRO A 87 -3.56 24.91 13.45
N GLU A 88 -4.83 25.29 13.33
CA GLU A 88 -5.55 26.18 14.24
C GLU A 88 -6.34 25.42 15.32
N GLY A 89 -6.34 24.08 15.29
CA GLY A 89 -7.09 23.21 16.21
C GLY A 89 -8.13 22.34 15.50
N TYR A 90 -8.98 21.68 16.27
CA TYR A 90 -9.99 20.78 15.72
C TYR A 90 -11.11 21.53 14.99
N ARG A 91 -11.47 21.06 13.80
CA ARG A 91 -12.59 21.58 13.00
C ARG A 91 -13.45 20.47 12.42
N GLU A 92 -14.75 20.72 12.38
CA GLU A 92 -15.73 19.81 11.78
C GLU A 92 -15.45 19.61 10.28
N ALA A 93 -15.45 18.36 9.83
CA ALA A 93 -15.13 17.97 8.48
C ALA A 93 -16.03 18.67 7.44
N GLY A 94 -17.33 18.78 7.72
CA GLY A 94 -18.31 19.44 6.86
C GLY A 94 -18.14 20.96 6.74
N LYS A 95 -17.38 21.58 7.65
CA LYS A 95 -17.10 23.02 7.65
C LYS A 95 -15.75 23.38 7.01
N LEU A 96 -14.97 22.39 6.61
CA LEU A 96 -13.68 22.61 5.93
C LEU A 96 -13.90 23.02 4.48
N ARG A 97 -13.12 23.99 4.01
CA ARG A 97 -13.17 24.52 2.65
C ARG A 97 -11.92 24.13 1.85
N PRO A 98 -11.99 24.07 0.51
CA PRO A 98 -10.82 23.85 -0.32
C PRO A 98 -9.69 24.83 -0.02
N GLY A 99 -8.46 24.33 0.11
CA GLY A 99 -7.28 25.13 0.45
C GLY A 99 -6.88 25.10 1.92
N GLU A 100 -7.81 24.77 2.82
CA GLU A 100 -7.52 24.60 4.24
C GLU A 100 -6.59 23.42 4.50
N LYS A 101 -5.87 23.45 5.63
CA LYS A 101 -4.87 22.44 5.99
C LYS A 101 -5.36 21.53 7.10
N ILE A 102 -5.06 20.25 6.99
CA ILE A 102 -5.36 19.23 8.00
C ILE A 102 -4.09 18.43 8.31
N LEU A 103 -3.95 18.00 9.56
CA LEU A 103 -2.80 17.21 10.00
C LEU A 103 -2.91 15.78 9.49
N VAL A 104 -1.76 15.25 9.09
CA VAL A 104 -1.55 13.89 8.60
C VAL A 104 -0.55 13.22 9.52
N GLN A 105 -0.69 11.93 9.82
CA GLN A 105 0.27 11.14 10.60
C GLN A 105 1.74 11.48 10.28
N SER A 106 2.53 11.83 11.30
CA SER A 106 3.91 12.32 11.18
C SER A 106 4.99 11.36 11.67
N GLY A 107 4.66 10.08 11.83
CA GLY A 107 5.58 9.05 12.30
C GLY A 107 5.16 7.66 11.87
N GLU A 108 5.99 6.67 12.20
CA GLU A 108 5.70 5.26 11.92
C GLU A 108 4.51 4.79 12.76
N GLY A 109 3.60 4.03 12.14
CA GLY A 109 2.46 3.44 12.82
C GLY A 109 2.82 2.12 13.51
N LEU A 110 1.82 1.27 13.70
CA LEU A 110 2.01 -0.06 14.26
C LEU A 110 1.93 -1.13 13.17
N PHE A 111 2.64 -2.22 13.44
CA PHE A 111 2.66 -3.43 12.62
C PHE A 111 2.46 -4.65 13.53
N PRO A 112 1.77 -5.69 13.04
CA PRO A 112 1.62 -6.92 13.78
C PRO A 112 2.96 -7.63 13.96
N LYS A 113 3.06 -8.31 15.11
CA LYS A 113 4.12 -9.28 15.39
C LYS A 113 3.78 -10.69 14.89
N GLU A 114 2.52 -10.93 14.55
CA GLU A 114 2.07 -12.21 14.00
C GLU A 114 2.58 -12.39 12.58
N GLU A 115 3.34 -13.46 12.35
CA GLU A 115 3.97 -13.74 11.07
C GLU A 115 3.19 -14.78 10.25
N SER A 116 2.20 -15.47 10.81
CA SER A 116 1.42 -16.45 10.05
C SER A 116 0.66 -15.79 8.88
N LEU A 117 0.59 -16.52 7.78
CA LEU A 117 -0.24 -16.11 6.65
C LEU A 117 -1.74 -16.26 6.99
N PRO A 118 -2.62 -15.53 6.29
CA PRO A 118 -4.06 -15.71 6.44
C PRO A 118 -4.49 -17.17 6.26
N ALA A 119 -5.52 -17.59 7.01
CA ALA A 119 -6.00 -18.97 7.03
C ALA A 119 -6.30 -19.53 5.62
N GLN A 120 -6.87 -18.71 4.74
CA GLN A 120 -7.14 -19.12 3.36
C GLN A 120 -5.86 -19.42 2.55
N ALA A 121 -4.74 -18.74 2.82
CA ALA A 121 -3.47 -19.01 2.15
C ALA A 121 -2.85 -20.30 2.70
N LEU A 122 -2.93 -20.52 4.01
CA LEU A 122 -2.53 -21.79 4.64
C LEU A 122 -3.37 -22.97 4.13
N ALA A 123 -4.66 -22.78 3.87
CA ALA A 123 -5.51 -23.82 3.27
C ALA A 123 -5.01 -24.23 1.87
N VAL A 124 -4.54 -23.30 1.05
CA VAL A 124 -3.90 -23.64 -0.24
C VAL A 124 -2.64 -24.48 -0.01
N VAL A 125 -1.82 -24.12 0.98
CA VAL A 125 -0.60 -24.87 1.32
C VAL A 125 -0.91 -26.30 1.78
N HIS A 126 -1.94 -26.48 2.61
CA HIS A 126 -2.24 -27.77 3.23
C HIS A 126 -3.15 -28.66 2.38
N GLU A 127 -4.27 -28.13 1.89
CA GLU A 127 -5.34 -28.93 1.28
C GLU A 127 -5.13 -29.11 -0.22
N ARG A 128 -4.78 -28.03 -0.93
CA ARG A 128 -4.61 -28.08 -2.40
C ARG A 128 -3.36 -28.86 -2.79
N VAL A 129 -2.26 -28.71 -2.05
CA VAL A 129 -1.06 -29.54 -2.25
C VAL A 129 -1.31 -31.02 -1.92
N ALA A 130 -2.13 -31.32 -0.91
CA ALA A 130 -2.45 -32.71 -0.54
C ALA A 130 -3.39 -33.42 -1.53
N THR A 131 -4.29 -32.66 -2.17
CA THR A 131 -5.33 -33.19 -3.08
C THR A 131 -4.95 -33.10 -4.56
N ALA A 132 -4.00 -32.25 -4.92
CA ALA A 132 -3.46 -32.14 -6.28
C ALA A 132 -2.60 -33.37 -6.61
N GLY A 133 -3.26 -34.38 -7.16
CA GLY A 133 -2.65 -35.52 -7.81
C GLY A 133 -3.75 -36.28 -8.53
N GLY A 134 -3.56 -36.61 -9.81
CA GLY A 134 -4.48 -37.48 -10.55
C GLY A 134 -4.70 -38.81 -9.80
N ARG A 135 -5.64 -39.64 -10.26
CA ARG A 135 -6.08 -40.92 -9.65
C ARG A 135 -4.98 -42.03 -9.54
N GLY A 136 -3.75 -41.70 -9.17
CA GLY A 136 -2.64 -42.62 -8.89
C GLY A 136 -1.68 -42.07 -7.84
N GLY A 137 -1.19 -42.93 -6.95
CA GLY A 137 -0.37 -42.54 -5.79
C GLY A 137 0.97 -41.85 -6.10
N ARG A 138 1.55 -42.04 -7.29
CA ARG A 138 2.80 -41.37 -7.71
C ARG A 138 2.64 -39.85 -7.88
N GLY A 139 1.56 -39.39 -8.53
CA GLY A 139 1.36 -37.96 -8.80
C GLY A 139 1.15 -37.10 -7.56
N ARG A 140 0.72 -37.68 -6.43
CA ARG A 140 0.58 -36.95 -5.15
C ARG A 140 1.92 -36.70 -4.45
N ALA A 141 2.85 -37.65 -4.53
CA ALA A 141 4.18 -37.50 -3.94
C ALA A 141 4.97 -36.41 -4.65
N ASP A 142 4.88 -36.36 -5.98
CA ASP A 142 5.57 -35.37 -6.82
C ASP A 142 5.10 -33.93 -6.54
N VAL A 143 3.78 -33.73 -6.38
CA VAL A 143 3.21 -32.40 -6.06
C VAL A 143 3.58 -31.95 -4.65
N ARG A 144 3.54 -32.85 -3.66
CA ARG A 144 3.99 -32.54 -2.30
C ARG A 144 5.48 -32.20 -2.24
N ALA A 145 6.30 -32.90 -3.02
CA ALA A 145 7.72 -32.61 -3.15
C ALA A 145 7.96 -31.26 -3.83
N GLN A 146 7.18 -30.91 -4.85
CA GLN A 146 7.30 -29.64 -5.58
C GLN A 146 6.99 -28.43 -4.70
N TYR A 147 5.92 -28.48 -3.90
CA TYR A 147 5.47 -27.35 -3.06
C TYR A 147 5.92 -27.45 -1.61
N ARG A 148 6.98 -28.21 -1.33
CA ARG A 148 7.50 -28.41 0.04
C ARG A 148 7.98 -27.12 0.71
N ASN A 149 8.38 -26.13 -0.09
CA ASN A 149 8.93 -24.85 0.38
C ASN A 149 7.92 -23.70 0.20
N LEU A 150 6.65 -24.02 -0.05
CA LEU A 150 5.61 -23.00 -0.19
C LEU A 150 5.51 -22.17 1.11
N PRO A 151 5.47 -20.83 1.05
CA PRO A 151 5.49 -20.00 2.25
C PRO A 151 4.27 -20.25 3.15
N THR A 152 4.52 -20.36 4.46
CA THR A 152 3.50 -20.44 5.51
C THR A 152 3.50 -19.23 6.44
N ARG A 153 4.49 -18.34 6.28
CA ARG A 153 4.66 -17.11 7.04
C ARG A 153 4.93 -15.94 6.12
N TRP A 154 4.57 -14.75 6.58
CA TRP A 154 5.03 -13.49 6.03
C TRP A 154 6.54 -13.39 6.14
N SER A 155 7.16 -12.89 5.08
CA SER A 155 8.56 -12.52 5.03
C SER A 155 8.73 -11.30 4.15
N ARG A 156 9.89 -10.65 4.24
CA ARG A 156 10.26 -9.59 3.30
C ARG A 156 10.21 -10.11 1.87
N GLU A 157 10.69 -11.32 1.62
CA GLU A 157 10.78 -11.90 0.28
C GLU A 157 9.41 -12.19 -0.32
N LEU A 158 8.44 -12.67 0.48
CA LEU A 158 7.06 -12.86 0.01
C LEU A 158 6.42 -11.50 -0.31
N GLY A 159 6.73 -10.48 0.50
CA GLY A 159 6.41 -9.09 0.20
C GLY A 159 6.96 -8.70 -1.18
N VAL A 160 8.27 -8.89 -1.41
CA VAL A 160 8.91 -8.56 -2.69
C VAL A 160 8.23 -9.27 -3.86
N ALA A 161 7.96 -10.56 -3.74
CA ALA A 161 7.27 -11.33 -4.78
C ALA A 161 5.87 -10.75 -5.09
N LEU A 162 5.09 -10.38 -4.06
CA LEU A 162 3.79 -9.73 -4.25
C LEU A 162 3.91 -8.36 -4.93
N GLY A 163 4.90 -7.56 -4.52
CA GLY A 163 5.15 -6.23 -5.08
C GLY A 163 5.57 -6.31 -6.54
N TRP A 164 6.49 -7.22 -6.86
CA TRP A 164 6.93 -7.48 -8.22
C TRP A 164 5.80 -8.01 -9.10
N LEU A 165 5.01 -8.98 -8.59
CA LEU A 165 3.84 -9.52 -9.31
C LEU A 165 2.80 -8.44 -9.63
N LEU A 166 2.57 -7.52 -8.69
CA LEU A 166 1.61 -6.43 -8.88
C LEU A 166 2.12 -5.38 -9.87
N GLY A 167 3.43 -5.15 -9.94
CA GLY A 167 4.05 -4.28 -10.94
C GLY A 167 4.19 -4.96 -12.30
N ASP A 168 5.19 -5.83 -12.40
CA ASP A 168 5.63 -6.54 -13.61
C ASP A 168 5.16 -8.00 -13.65
N GLY A 169 3.86 -8.21 -13.48
CA GLY A 169 3.28 -9.53 -13.57
C GLY A 169 1.78 -9.54 -13.87
N TYR A 170 1.22 -10.74 -13.90
CA TYR A 170 -0.21 -10.96 -14.01
C TYR A 170 -0.67 -12.13 -13.17
N LEU A 171 -1.94 -12.07 -12.79
CA LEU A 171 -2.66 -13.14 -12.13
C LEU A 171 -3.93 -13.45 -12.92
N ARG A 172 -4.13 -14.73 -13.22
CA ARG A 172 -5.35 -15.30 -13.82
C ARG A 172 -5.84 -16.45 -12.93
N GLU A 173 -6.98 -17.02 -13.26
CA GLU A 173 -7.54 -18.17 -12.51
C GLU A 173 -6.69 -19.44 -12.65
N ASP A 174 -6.03 -19.62 -13.78
CA ASP A 174 -5.30 -20.83 -14.15
C ASP A 174 -3.77 -20.70 -14.04
N GLY A 175 -3.27 -19.51 -13.77
CA GLY A 175 -1.84 -19.29 -13.63
C GLY A 175 -1.43 -17.86 -13.26
N VAL A 176 -0.16 -17.74 -12.92
CA VAL A 176 0.49 -16.52 -12.48
C VAL A 176 1.80 -16.37 -13.25
N GLY A 177 2.12 -15.14 -13.66
CA GLY A 177 3.32 -14.86 -14.44
C GLY A 177 4.06 -13.64 -13.94
N PHE A 178 5.39 -13.73 -13.98
CA PHE A 178 6.32 -12.68 -13.62
C PHE A 178 7.14 -12.31 -14.86
N TYR A 179 7.26 -11.03 -15.13
CA TYR A 179 8.11 -10.49 -16.18
C TYR A 179 9.38 -9.89 -15.59
N PHE A 180 10.49 -10.10 -16.29
CA PHE A 180 11.78 -9.53 -15.97
C PHE A 180 12.41 -9.00 -17.26
N SER A 181 12.99 -7.81 -17.24
CA SER A 181 13.93 -7.44 -18.32
C SER A 181 15.13 -8.40 -18.29
N ARG A 182 15.90 -8.51 -19.39
CA ARG A 182 17.15 -9.28 -19.35
C ARG A 182 18.07 -8.86 -18.21
N LYS A 183 18.15 -7.55 -17.97
CA LYS A 183 18.96 -6.97 -16.89
C LYS A 183 18.43 -7.38 -15.53
N ASP A 184 17.12 -7.22 -15.27
CA ASP A 184 16.54 -7.60 -13.98
C ASP A 184 16.66 -9.09 -13.71
N PHE A 185 16.50 -9.94 -14.74
CA PHE A 185 16.63 -11.39 -14.60
C PHE A 185 18.06 -11.80 -14.19
N ALA A 186 19.07 -11.06 -14.65
CA ALA A 186 20.46 -11.27 -14.26
C ALA A 186 20.78 -10.68 -12.88
N ASP A 187 20.46 -9.39 -12.67
CA ASP A 187 20.79 -8.66 -11.45
C ASP A 187 20.01 -9.15 -10.22
N LEU A 188 18.79 -9.67 -10.43
CA LEU A 188 17.88 -10.14 -9.39
C LEU A 188 17.62 -11.64 -9.49
N ALA A 189 18.59 -12.44 -9.98
CA ALA A 189 18.44 -13.89 -10.18
C ALA A 189 17.89 -14.65 -8.95
N TRP A 190 18.20 -14.14 -7.75
CA TRP A 190 17.67 -14.68 -6.49
C TRP A 190 16.13 -14.70 -6.43
N LEU A 191 15.43 -13.76 -7.09
CA LEU A 191 13.96 -13.68 -7.05
C LEU A 191 13.31 -14.75 -7.93
N PRO A 192 13.66 -14.91 -9.23
CA PRO A 192 13.25 -16.08 -10.01
C PRO A 192 13.60 -17.41 -9.34
N ASP A 193 14.80 -17.53 -8.75
CA ASP A 193 15.23 -18.76 -8.08
C ASP A 193 14.41 -19.06 -6.83
N LEU A 194 14.08 -18.03 -6.05
CA LEU A 194 13.19 -18.14 -4.90
C LEU A 194 11.76 -18.54 -5.32
N LEU A 195 11.23 -17.93 -6.39
CA LEU A 195 9.91 -18.31 -6.93
C LEU A 195 9.91 -19.78 -7.37
N ARG A 196 11.01 -20.25 -7.98
CA ARG A 196 11.15 -21.66 -8.37
C ARG A 196 11.28 -22.60 -7.18
N ASP A 197 11.95 -22.17 -6.12
CA ASP A 197 12.04 -22.93 -4.88
C ASP A 197 10.65 -23.12 -4.25
N TRP A 198 9.82 -22.08 -4.23
CA TRP A 198 8.47 -22.14 -3.66
C TRP A 198 7.47 -22.91 -4.53
N PHE A 199 7.54 -22.73 -5.86
CA PHE A 199 6.47 -23.11 -6.77
C PHE A 199 6.85 -24.21 -7.77
N GLY A 200 8.09 -24.71 -7.73
CA GLY A 200 8.68 -25.60 -8.72
C GLY A 200 9.27 -24.85 -9.93
N GLN A 201 9.83 -25.54 -10.91
CA GLN A 201 10.60 -24.90 -12.00
C GLN A 201 9.82 -23.85 -12.83
N GLY A 202 8.51 -24.02 -12.96
CA GLY A 202 7.68 -23.20 -13.84
C GLY A 202 8.08 -23.32 -15.32
N THR A 203 7.54 -22.43 -16.14
CA THR A 203 7.88 -22.31 -17.56
C THR A 203 8.52 -20.96 -17.80
N LEU A 204 9.79 -20.95 -18.24
CA LEU A 204 10.51 -19.74 -18.62
C LEU A 204 10.45 -19.57 -20.14
N GLN A 205 10.01 -18.40 -20.61
CA GLN A 205 9.97 -18.05 -22.03
C GLN A 205 10.59 -16.68 -22.25
N GLU A 206 11.35 -16.53 -23.34
CA GLU A 206 11.76 -15.23 -23.82
C GLU A 206 10.66 -14.63 -24.70
N THR A 207 10.30 -13.37 -24.45
CA THR A 207 9.28 -12.66 -25.23
C THR A 207 9.90 -11.90 -26.39
N ARG A 208 9.07 -11.51 -27.36
CA ARG A 208 9.47 -10.65 -28.49
C ARG A 208 9.97 -9.26 -28.07
N SER A 209 9.73 -8.86 -26.82
CA SER A 209 10.10 -7.56 -26.26
C SER A 209 11.38 -7.62 -25.42
N ASP A 210 12.19 -8.67 -25.60
CA ASP A 210 13.46 -8.86 -24.88
C ASP A 210 13.29 -8.95 -23.35
N THR A 211 12.20 -9.60 -22.93
CA THR A 211 11.90 -9.88 -21.52
C THR A 211 11.78 -11.38 -21.27
N PHE A 212 12.10 -11.81 -20.06
CA PHE A 212 11.83 -13.15 -19.58
C PHE A 212 10.46 -13.20 -18.90
N HIS A 213 9.66 -14.19 -19.26
CA HIS A 213 8.37 -14.50 -18.66
C HIS A 213 8.46 -15.84 -17.92
N LEU A 214 8.40 -15.78 -16.59
CA LEU A 214 8.36 -16.95 -15.71
C LEU A 214 6.91 -17.21 -15.32
N HIS A 215 6.35 -18.32 -15.80
CA HIS A 215 4.96 -18.71 -15.59
C HIS A 215 4.84 -19.90 -14.64
N PHE A 216 3.84 -19.85 -13.76
CA PHE A 216 3.41 -20.95 -12.93
C PHE A 216 1.91 -21.23 -13.11
N ASN A 217 1.54 -22.49 -12.93
CA ASN A 217 0.17 -22.97 -13.08
C ASN A 217 -0.73 -22.56 -11.89
N ARG A 218 -1.87 -23.25 -11.78
CA ARG A 218 -2.98 -22.95 -10.87
C ARG A 218 -2.63 -22.81 -9.38
N ILE A 219 -1.82 -23.70 -8.80
CA ILE A 219 -1.59 -23.69 -7.33
C ILE A 219 -0.93 -22.37 -6.86
N PRO A 220 0.17 -21.90 -7.48
CA PRO A 220 0.73 -20.58 -7.18
C PRO A 220 -0.27 -19.43 -7.41
N ALA A 221 -1.11 -19.50 -8.44
CA ALA A 221 -2.15 -18.50 -8.66
C ALA A 221 -3.17 -18.49 -7.51
N GLU A 222 -3.68 -19.65 -7.09
CA GLU A 222 -4.58 -19.80 -5.94
C GLU A 222 -3.92 -19.29 -4.64
N PHE A 223 -2.62 -19.51 -4.46
CA PHE A 223 -1.87 -18.99 -3.30
C PHE A 223 -1.86 -17.46 -3.26
N PHE A 224 -1.51 -16.79 -4.38
CA PHE A 224 -1.54 -15.33 -4.44
C PHE A 224 -2.97 -14.76 -4.33
N GLN A 225 -3.97 -15.46 -4.88
CA GLN A 225 -5.38 -15.11 -4.70
C GLN A 225 -5.81 -15.20 -3.24
N ALA A 226 -5.38 -16.23 -2.52
CA ALA A 226 -5.69 -16.40 -1.10
C ALA A 226 -5.03 -15.32 -0.23
N LEU A 227 -3.88 -14.79 -0.65
CA LEU A 227 -3.28 -13.58 -0.05
C LEU A 227 -4.07 -12.29 -0.38
N GLY A 228 -5.09 -12.35 -1.24
CA GLY A 228 -5.98 -11.24 -1.57
C GLY A 228 -5.63 -10.48 -2.84
N LEU A 229 -4.66 -10.98 -3.64
CA LEU A 229 -4.38 -10.43 -4.96
C LEU A 229 -5.53 -10.82 -5.91
N LYS A 230 -6.07 -9.85 -6.66
CA LYS A 230 -7.20 -10.07 -7.57
C LYS A 230 -6.71 -10.08 -9.02
N ALA A 231 -7.31 -10.95 -9.84
CA ALA A 231 -7.20 -10.82 -11.29
C ALA A 231 -7.92 -9.52 -11.71
N ALA A 232 -7.14 -8.51 -12.09
CA ALA A 232 -7.65 -7.16 -12.29
C ALA A 232 -6.93 -6.48 -13.46
N ARG A 233 -7.64 -5.58 -14.16
CA ARG A 233 -7.00 -4.71 -15.15
C ARG A 233 -6.07 -3.71 -14.45
N ALA A 234 -5.15 -3.10 -15.19
CA ALA A 234 -4.19 -2.12 -14.64
C ALA A 234 -4.88 -0.96 -13.89
N THR A 235 -6.08 -0.57 -14.32
CA THR A 235 -6.91 0.49 -13.70
C THR A 235 -7.62 0.07 -12.41
N GLU A 236 -7.70 -1.24 -12.15
CA GLU A 236 -8.46 -1.85 -11.05
C GLU A 236 -7.54 -2.51 -10.01
N LYS A 237 -6.23 -2.57 -10.27
CA LYS A 237 -5.23 -3.08 -9.33
C LYS A 237 -5.37 -2.36 -7.99
N ARG A 238 -5.21 -3.10 -6.89
CA ARG A 238 -5.22 -2.64 -5.49
C ARG A 238 -4.16 -3.39 -4.71
N VAL A 239 -3.78 -2.87 -3.55
CA VAL A 239 -2.97 -3.64 -2.61
C VAL A 239 -3.82 -4.80 -2.06
N PRO A 240 -3.29 -6.04 -2.01
CA PRO A 240 -3.95 -7.16 -1.35
C PRO A 240 -4.38 -6.82 0.10
N GLU A 241 -5.61 -7.17 0.47
CA GLU A 241 -6.17 -6.83 1.80
C GLU A 241 -5.26 -7.31 2.95
N SER A 242 -4.67 -8.50 2.80
CA SER A 242 -3.83 -9.10 3.84
C SER A 242 -2.55 -8.28 4.13
N LEU A 243 -2.05 -7.49 3.18
CA LEU A 243 -0.85 -6.66 3.38
C LEU A 243 -1.08 -5.50 4.34
N PHE A 244 -2.32 -5.02 4.48
CA PHE A 244 -2.63 -4.03 5.52
C PHE A 244 -2.47 -4.59 6.94
N ARG A 245 -2.42 -5.92 7.08
CA ARG A 245 -2.23 -6.66 8.33
C ARG A 245 -0.97 -7.51 8.33
N ALA A 246 -0.06 -7.27 7.39
CA ALA A 246 1.21 -7.98 7.34
C ALA A 246 2.21 -7.31 8.28
N PRO A 247 3.18 -8.07 8.83
CA PRO A 247 4.32 -7.52 9.55
C PRO A 247 5.07 -6.47 8.75
N ARG A 248 5.77 -5.60 9.47
CA ARG A 248 6.54 -4.49 8.91
C ARG A 248 7.45 -4.92 7.75
N GLU A 249 8.15 -6.04 7.91
CA GLU A 249 9.11 -6.53 6.91
C GLU A 249 8.45 -6.96 5.60
N ALA A 250 7.28 -7.60 5.66
CA ALA A 250 6.51 -7.97 4.48
C ALA A 250 5.94 -6.73 3.76
N VAL A 251 5.49 -5.71 4.49
CA VAL A 251 5.06 -4.43 3.91
C VAL A 251 6.24 -3.71 3.24
N VAL A 252 7.40 -3.67 3.90
CA VAL A 252 8.64 -3.11 3.33
C VAL A 252 9.04 -3.87 2.06
N GLY A 253 9.03 -5.21 2.10
CA GLY A 253 9.32 -6.04 0.94
C GLY A 253 8.35 -5.78 -0.22
N PHE A 254 7.05 -5.68 0.07
CA PHE A 254 6.03 -5.34 -0.93
C PHE A 254 6.28 -4.00 -1.62
N LEU A 255 6.53 -2.96 -0.82
CA LEU A 255 6.84 -1.64 -1.36
C LEU A 255 8.15 -1.68 -2.17
N GLN A 256 9.17 -2.37 -1.67
CA GLN A 256 10.46 -2.50 -2.35
C GLN A 256 10.31 -3.22 -3.70
N GLY A 257 9.57 -4.34 -3.75
CA GLY A 257 9.29 -5.05 -5.00
C GLY A 257 8.51 -4.19 -6.00
N LEU A 258 7.45 -3.53 -5.55
CA LEU A 258 6.60 -2.70 -6.40
C LEU A 258 7.34 -1.47 -6.96
N PHE A 259 8.10 -0.75 -6.14
CA PHE A 259 8.92 0.37 -6.59
C PHE A 259 10.11 -0.07 -7.43
N SER A 260 10.61 -1.31 -7.27
CA SER A 260 11.69 -1.83 -8.11
C SER A 260 11.22 -2.19 -9.51
N ALA A 261 10.00 -2.71 -9.64
CA ALA A 261 9.34 -2.94 -10.92
C ALA A 261 8.97 -1.60 -11.60
N ASP A 262 8.02 -0.86 -11.02
CA ASP A 262 7.37 0.29 -11.69
C ASP A 262 7.87 1.66 -11.23
N GLY A 263 8.74 1.70 -10.22
CA GLY A 263 9.25 2.94 -9.64
C GLY A 263 10.49 3.49 -10.33
N SER A 264 10.69 4.81 -10.19
CA SER A 264 11.84 5.53 -10.75
C SER A 264 12.40 6.58 -9.81
N VAL A 265 13.70 6.86 -9.97
CA VAL A 265 14.40 7.97 -9.32
C VAL A 265 14.61 9.09 -10.35
N GLN A 266 13.97 10.23 -10.13
CA GLN A 266 14.08 11.42 -10.95
C GLN A 266 14.95 12.47 -10.25
N ILE A 267 16.12 12.77 -10.82
CA ILE A 267 17.02 13.82 -10.35
C ILE A 267 16.77 15.09 -11.17
N ASN A 268 16.58 16.20 -10.48
CA ASN A 268 16.50 17.52 -11.07
C ASN A 268 17.74 18.32 -10.66
N GLU A 269 18.73 18.35 -11.55
CA GLU A 269 20.02 19.02 -11.30
C GLU A 269 19.86 20.52 -11.04
N LYS A 270 18.99 21.19 -11.81
CA LYS A 270 18.71 22.63 -11.66
C LYS A 270 18.16 22.98 -10.28
N LYS A 271 17.26 22.14 -9.76
CA LYS A 271 16.67 22.32 -8.42
C LYS A 271 17.48 21.65 -7.31
N GLN A 272 18.53 20.92 -7.67
CA GLN A 272 19.33 20.09 -6.77
C GLN A 272 18.46 19.20 -5.88
N ASP A 273 17.41 18.62 -6.47
CA ASP A 273 16.42 17.78 -5.79
C ASP A 273 16.26 16.44 -6.51
N ALA A 274 15.85 15.42 -5.76
CA ALA A 274 15.48 14.13 -6.32
C ALA A 274 14.10 13.72 -5.84
N THR A 275 13.38 12.96 -6.65
CA THR A 275 12.08 12.40 -6.28
C THR A 275 12.03 10.93 -6.63
N ILE A 276 11.40 10.15 -5.76
CA ILE A 276 11.01 8.77 -6.07
C ILE A 276 9.57 8.81 -6.57
N ARG A 277 9.30 8.11 -7.67
CA ARG A 277 8.00 8.16 -8.34
C ARG A 277 7.50 6.77 -8.67
N LEU A 278 6.22 6.53 -8.45
CA LEU A 278 5.50 5.34 -8.87
C LEU A 278 4.30 5.75 -9.72
N ALA A 279 4.29 5.35 -10.98
CA ALA A 279 3.19 5.66 -11.90
C ALA A 279 2.19 4.50 -11.96
N SER A 280 0.90 4.80 -12.03
CA SER A 280 -0.13 3.78 -12.24
C SER A 280 -1.36 4.37 -12.93
N SER A 281 -2.13 3.52 -13.59
CA SER A 281 -3.46 3.86 -14.09
C SER A 281 -4.57 3.58 -13.07
N SER A 282 -4.25 2.88 -11.97
CA SER A 282 -5.14 2.73 -10.81
C SER A 282 -4.80 3.80 -9.76
N LEU A 283 -5.67 4.81 -9.63
CA LEU A 283 -5.57 5.78 -8.53
C LEU A 283 -5.67 5.08 -7.17
N ALA A 284 -6.58 4.12 -7.08
CA ALA A 284 -6.86 3.40 -5.85
C ALA A 284 -5.66 2.54 -5.38
N LEU A 285 -4.86 1.99 -6.31
CA LEU A 285 -3.57 1.37 -5.97
C LEU A 285 -2.62 2.39 -5.33
N LEU A 286 -2.48 3.57 -5.93
CA LEU A 286 -1.57 4.58 -5.39
C LEU A 286 -2.03 5.11 -4.04
N GLN A 287 -3.34 5.18 -3.79
CA GLN A 287 -3.89 5.55 -2.48
C GLN A 287 -3.61 4.48 -1.41
N ASP A 288 -3.75 3.20 -1.75
CA ASP A 288 -3.38 2.10 -0.85
C ASP A 288 -1.87 2.12 -0.53
N VAL A 289 -1.03 2.29 -1.56
CA VAL A 289 0.43 2.40 -1.40
C VAL A 289 0.79 3.63 -0.58
N GLN A 290 0.11 4.76 -0.79
CA GLN A 290 0.29 5.97 0.00
C GLN A 290 -0.04 5.71 1.48
N LEU A 291 -1.06 4.92 1.79
CA LEU A 291 -1.41 4.58 3.17
C LEU A 291 -0.37 3.64 3.81
N LEU A 292 0.14 2.64 3.08
CA LEU A 292 1.22 1.77 3.57
C LEU A 292 2.51 2.56 3.84
N LEU A 293 2.90 3.46 2.92
CA LEU A 293 4.04 4.36 3.10
C LEU A 293 3.84 5.28 4.30
N LEU A 294 2.62 5.81 4.48
CA LEU A 294 2.33 6.67 5.62
C LEU A 294 2.44 5.91 6.95
N ASN A 295 2.06 4.63 6.98
CA ASN A 295 2.29 3.76 8.14
C ASN A 295 3.78 3.51 8.43
N LEU A 296 4.69 3.74 7.46
CA LEU A 296 6.14 3.77 7.64
C LEU A 296 6.68 5.19 7.95
N GLY A 297 5.80 6.17 8.14
CA GLY A 297 6.14 7.58 8.34
C GLY A 297 6.54 8.32 7.06
N ILE A 298 6.22 7.78 5.88
CA ILE A 298 6.60 8.34 4.58
C ILE A 298 5.37 8.98 3.92
N LEU A 299 5.30 10.31 3.90
CA LEU A 299 4.22 11.03 3.23
C LEU A 299 4.51 11.26 1.75
N GLY A 300 3.79 10.54 0.88
CA GLY A 300 3.77 10.76 -0.56
C GLY A 300 2.65 11.68 -1.03
N LYS A 301 2.77 12.22 -2.24
CA LYS A 301 1.72 12.99 -2.92
C LYS A 301 1.36 12.35 -4.25
N ILE A 302 0.06 12.18 -4.52
CA ILE A 302 -0.44 11.68 -5.80
C ILE A 302 -0.79 12.86 -6.71
N HIS A 303 -0.32 12.83 -7.94
CA HIS A 303 -0.67 13.76 -9.00
C HIS A 303 -1.29 13.03 -10.18
N LYS A 304 -2.24 13.67 -10.85
CA LYS A 304 -2.72 13.21 -12.14
C LYS A 304 -1.73 13.65 -13.21
N ARG A 305 -1.11 12.68 -13.88
CA ARG A 305 -0.07 12.90 -14.91
C ARG A 305 -0.69 13.13 -16.29
N ARG A 306 -1.75 12.40 -16.63
CA ARG A 306 -2.46 12.56 -17.91
C ARG A 306 -3.95 12.26 -17.77
N GLU A 307 -4.74 12.94 -18.59
CA GLU A 307 -6.17 12.66 -18.76
C GLU A 307 -6.41 11.40 -19.59
N ALA A 308 -7.62 10.86 -19.48
CA ALA A 308 -8.09 9.82 -20.39
C ALA A 308 -8.20 10.38 -21.81
N ALA A 309 -7.79 9.62 -22.82
CA ALA A 309 -7.82 10.07 -24.21
C ALA A 309 -7.91 8.87 -25.17
N ARG A 310 -8.33 9.11 -26.41
CA ARG A 310 -8.10 8.15 -27.51
C ARG A 310 -6.70 8.40 -28.08
N LYS A 311 -5.92 7.35 -28.26
CA LYS A 311 -4.60 7.45 -28.91
C LYS A 311 -4.42 6.36 -29.94
N ALA A 312 -3.80 6.73 -31.06
CA ALA A 312 -3.26 5.78 -32.01
C ALA A 312 -2.09 5.04 -31.35
N LEU A 313 -2.24 3.74 -31.12
CA LEU A 313 -1.21 2.86 -30.59
C LEU A 313 -0.98 1.69 -31.56
N PRO A 314 0.21 1.08 -31.57
CA PRO A 314 0.47 -0.11 -32.36
C PRO A 314 -0.55 -1.22 -32.05
N ASP A 315 -1.11 -1.84 -33.09
CA ASP A 315 -2.11 -2.91 -32.97
C ASP A 315 -1.48 -4.31 -32.76
N GLY A 316 -0.16 -4.37 -32.58
CA GLY A 316 0.61 -5.61 -32.47
C GLY A 316 0.84 -6.33 -33.81
N LYS A 317 0.34 -5.79 -34.93
CA LYS A 317 0.52 -6.30 -36.30
C LYS A 317 1.25 -5.31 -37.22
N GLY A 318 1.79 -4.23 -36.66
CA GLY A 318 2.55 -3.21 -37.39
C GLY A 318 1.74 -2.02 -37.89
N ALA A 319 0.41 -2.01 -37.66
CA ALA A 319 -0.45 -0.87 -37.97
C ALA A 319 -0.76 -0.06 -36.69
N LEU A 320 -1.24 1.17 -36.86
CA LEU A 320 -1.76 1.98 -35.76
C LEU A 320 -3.28 1.88 -35.71
N ARG A 321 -3.82 1.69 -34.51
CA ARG A 321 -5.27 1.74 -34.28
C ARG A 321 -5.56 2.62 -33.06
N GLU A 322 -6.70 3.29 -33.08
CA GLU A 322 -7.12 4.08 -31.92
C GLU A 322 -7.62 3.20 -30.78
N TYR A 323 -7.04 3.39 -29.60
CA TYR A 323 -7.48 2.77 -28.36
C TYR A 323 -7.84 3.81 -27.31
N PRO A 324 -8.85 3.56 -26.46
CA PRO A 324 -9.07 4.35 -25.26
C PRO A 324 -7.91 4.09 -24.28
N VAL A 325 -7.26 5.17 -23.86
CA VAL A 325 -6.18 5.16 -22.88
C VAL A 325 -6.71 5.74 -21.58
N ALA A 326 -6.60 4.96 -20.51
CA ALA A 326 -6.96 5.36 -19.15
C ALA A 326 -6.11 6.57 -18.66
N PRO A 327 -6.65 7.35 -17.70
CA PRO A 327 -5.84 8.37 -17.03
C PRO A 327 -4.64 7.71 -16.35
N GLN A 328 -3.59 8.49 -16.15
CA GLN A 328 -2.38 8.05 -15.45
C GLN A 328 -2.12 8.98 -14.28
N TYR A 329 -1.75 8.38 -13.17
CA TYR A 329 -1.44 9.02 -11.92
C TYR A 329 0.01 8.70 -11.54
N GLU A 330 0.58 9.50 -10.66
CA GLU A 330 1.94 9.34 -10.18
C GLU A 330 2.01 9.70 -8.70
N LEU A 331 2.47 8.75 -7.88
CA LEU A 331 2.80 8.96 -6.48
C LEU A 331 4.25 9.43 -6.39
N ILE A 332 4.49 10.55 -5.72
CA ILE A 332 5.77 11.23 -5.65
C ILE A 332 6.21 11.36 -4.18
N LEU A 333 7.44 10.92 -3.90
CA LEU A 333 8.14 11.10 -2.62
C LEU A 333 9.29 12.07 -2.83
N GLY A 334 9.38 13.09 -1.97
CA GLY A 334 10.43 14.12 -2.03
C GLY A 334 10.71 14.70 -0.64
N GLY A 335 11.77 15.52 -0.53
CA GLY A 335 12.24 16.01 0.77
C GLY A 335 12.61 14.86 1.71
N GLU A 336 12.31 14.99 3.00
CA GLU A 336 12.67 13.96 4.00
C GLU A 336 12.00 12.59 3.75
N ASN A 337 10.84 12.55 3.09
CA ASN A 337 10.15 11.30 2.77
C ASN A 337 10.91 10.44 1.75
N ARG A 338 11.67 11.07 0.83
CA ARG A 338 12.57 10.34 -0.07
C ARG A 338 13.72 9.72 0.72
N ASP A 339 14.27 10.46 1.67
CA ASP A 339 15.39 9.98 2.49
C ASP A 339 14.94 8.80 3.35
N ARG A 340 13.77 8.90 3.98
CA ARG A 340 13.16 7.80 4.75
C ARG A 340 12.86 6.59 3.87
N PHE A 341 12.40 6.79 2.63
CA PHE A 341 12.27 5.68 1.68
C PHE A 341 13.61 5.02 1.39
N ALA A 342 14.67 5.79 1.16
CA ALA A 342 16.00 5.24 0.88
C ALA A 342 16.55 4.40 2.04
N GLU A 343 16.25 4.80 3.26
CA GLU A 343 16.64 4.14 4.50
C GLU A 343 15.82 2.86 4.77
N VAL A 344 14.50 2.91 4.56
CA VAL A 344 13.58 1.86 5.01
C VAL A 344 13.20 0.87 3.92
N VAL A 345 13.00 1.34 2.68
CA VAL A 345 12.44 0.55 1.58
C VAL A 345 13.49 0.29 0.51
N GLY A 346 14.08 1.35 -0.04
CA GLY A 346 15.07 1.26 -1.11
C GLY A 346 14.55 0.61 -2.41
N PHE A 347 15.48 0.29 -3.29
CA PHE A 347 15.25 -0.47 -4.53
C PHE A 347 16.04 -1.78 -4.51
N LEU A 348 15.58 -2.76 -5.27
CA LEU A 348 16.27 -4.03 -5.46
C LEU A 348 17.44 -3.89 -6.43
N GLN A 349 17.27 -3.14 -7.52
CA GLN A 349 18.34 -2.93 -8.49
C GLN A 349 19.42 -2.00 -7.93
N GLU A 350 20.68 -2.47 -7.97
CA GLU A 350 21.84 -1.69 -7.51
C GLU A 350 21.95 -0.34 -8.22
N GLU A 351 21.69 -0.29 -9.53
CA GLU A 351 21.74 0.94 -10.30
C GLU A 351 20.75 2.01 -9.77
N LYS A 352 19.48 1.63 -9.57
CA LYS A 352 18.45 2.54 -9.05
C LYS A 352 18.79 2.99 -7.62
N GLN A 353 19.22 2.05 -6.78
CA GLN A 353 19.58 2.33 -5.38
C GLN A 353 20.80 3.24 -5.30
N SER A 354 21.86 2.94 -6.03
CA SER A 354 23.10 3.74 -6.08
C SER A 354 22.86 5.13 -6.64
N LYS A 355 21.99 5.28 -7.65
CA LYS A 355 21.57 6.59 -8.16
C LYS A 355 20.93 7.45 -7.08
N LEU A 356 20.02 6.87 -6.28
CA LEU A 356 19.39 7.57 -5.16
C LEU A 356 20.42 7.92 -4.08
N LEU A 357 21.23 6.96 -3.63
CA LEU A 357 22.21 7.16 -2.56
C LEU A 357 23.31 8.15 -2.96
N ALA A 358 23.76 8.14 -4.22
CA ALA A 358 24.71 9.11 -4.74
C ALA A 358 24.16 10.54 -4.62
N PHE A 359 22.90 10.75 -5.00
CA PHE A 359 22.25 12.04 -4.80
C PHE A 359 22.21 12.44 -3.31
N LEU A 360 21.84 11.52 -2.41
CA LEU A 360 21.76 11.81 -0.97
C LEU A 360 23.12 12.19 -0.36
N ARG A 361 24.21 11.58 -0.85
CA ARG A 361 25.58 11.90 -0.40
C ARG A 361 26.08 13.24 -0.92
N HIS A 362 25.76 13.59 -2.16
CA HIS A 362 26.34 14.77 -2.84
C HIS A 362 25.42 15.99 -2.87
N ARG A 363 24.20 15.91 -2.33
CA ARG A 363 23.30 17.06 -2.27
C ARG A 363 23.92 18.20 -1.46
N PRO A 364 23.74 19.46 -1.89
CA PRO A 364 24.36 20.60 -1.25
C PRO A 364 23.70 21.00 0.08
N ARG A 365 22.45 20.58 0.31
CA ARG A 365 21.69 20.85 1.54
C ARG A 365 20.92 19.61 1.95
N GLY A 366 20.71 19.46 3.25
CA GLY A 366 19.81 18.44 3.79
C GLY A 366 18.38 18.60 3.25
N SER A 367 17.60 17.53 3.34
CA SER A 367 16.20 17.56 2.94
C SER A 367 15.39 18.48 3.84
N TYR A 368 14.51 19.28 3.24
CA TYR A 368 13.55 20.04 4.02
C TYR A 368 12.59 19.09 4.74
N ARG A 369 12.31 19.41 6.02
CA ARG A 369 11.27 18.72 6.79
C ARG A 369 9.90 19.09 6.25
N LYS A 370 9.03 18.10 6.15
CA LYS A 370 7.64 18.20 5.75
C LYS A 370 6.80 18.49 6.99
N PRO A 371 5.80 19.38 6.90
CA PRO A 371 4.94 19.68 8.04
C PRO A 371 3.90 18.58 8.31
N PHE A 372 3.88 17.49 7.53
CA PHE A 372 2.85 16.45 7.56
C PHE A 372 1.44 17.04 7.60
N LEU A 373 1.16 17.86 6.58
CA LEU A 373 -0.13 18.49 6.33
C LEU A 373 -0.66 18.07 4.97
N ALA A 374 -1.97 17.89 4.88
CA ALA A 374 -2.69 17.77 3.63
C ALA A 374 -3.59 18.99 3.42
N THR A 375 -3.85 19.31 2.16
CA THR A 375 -4.68 20.44 1.73
C THR A 375 -6.02 19.91 1.31
N VAL A 376 -7.10 20.40 1.89
CA VAL A 376 -8.46 20.06 1.47
C VAL A 376 -8.63 20.41 -0.01
N ALA A 377 -9.05 19.43 -0.81
CA ALA A 377 -9.40 19.59 -2.21
C ALA A 377 -10.91 19.75 -2.36
N SER A 378 -11.69 18.86 -1.73
CA SER A 378 -13.14 18.96 -1.67
C SER A 378 -13.71 18.26 -0.44
N VAL A 379 -14.91 18.68 -0.04
CA VAL A 379 -15.77 18.03 0.93
C VAL A 379 -17.14 17.92 0.28
N GLU A 380 -17.56 16.70 -0.03
CA GLU A 380 -18.75 16.43 -0.83
C GLU A 380 -19.70 15.52 -0.05
N PRO A 381 -21.02 15.72 -0.10
CA PRO A 381 -21.99 14.74 0.42
C PRO A 381 -21.74 13.37 -0.20
N ALA A 382 -21.78 12.32 0.62
CA ALA A 382 -21.49 10.95 0.21
C ALA A 382 -22.61 9.96 0.59
N GLY A 383 -23.83 10.47 0.76
CA GLY A 383 -25.01 9.69 1.14
C GLY A 383 -25.04 9.36 2.63
N GLU A 384 -25.66 8.24 2.96
CA GLU A 384 -25.67 7.67 4.31
C GLU A 384 -24.89 6.37 4.34
N ALA A 385 -24.24 6.10 5.48
CA ALA A 385 -23.47 4.88 5.67
C ALA A 385 -23.49 4.41 7.13
N PRO A 386 -23.29 3.11 7.38
CA PRO A 386 -22.93 2.62 8.71
C PRO A 386 -21.66 3.30 9.19
N VAL A 387 -21.73 3.97 10.34
CA VAL A 387 -20.61 4.72 10.90
C VAL A 387 -20.21 4.25 12.30
N TYR A 388 -18.91 4.33 12.56
CA TYR A 388 -18.25 3.79 13.72
C TYR A 388 -17.38 4.86 14.38
N ASP A 389 -17.09 4.68 15.65
CA ASP A 389 -16.10 5.47 16.37
C ASP A 389 -15.34 4.58 17.34
N LEU A 390 -14.35 5.15 18.01
CA LEU A 390 -13.59 4.46 19.05
C LEU A 390 -13.32 5.37 20.23
N THR A 391 -12.91 4.84 21.37
CA THR A 391 -12.52 5.67 22.53
C THR A 391 -11.05 5.44 22.86
N GLU A 392 -10.24 6.49 22.73
CA GLU A 392 -8.86 6.62 23.21
C GLU A 392 -8.87 7.72 24.28
N PRO A 393 -8.52 7.44 25.55
CA PRO A 393 -8.80 8.33 26.67
C PRO A 393 -7.72 9.39 26.95
N VAL A 394 -6.55 9.36 26.30
CA VAL A 394 -5.42 10.24 26.65
C VAL A 394 -5.45 11.52 25.83
N THR A 395 -5.49 11.39 24.51
CA THR A 395 -5.50 12.52 23.57
C THR A 395 -6.87 12.71 22.92
N HIS A 396 -7.81 11.80 23.14
CA HIS A 396 -9.12 11.83 22.49
C HIS A 396 -8.99 11.89 20.97
N SER A 397 -7.98 11.20 20.44
CA SER A 397 -7.64 11.27 19.03
C SER A 397 -7.35 9.90 18.45
N LEU A 398 -7.42 9.81 17.13
CA LEU A 398 -6.97 8.66 16.36
C LEU A 398 -6.39 9.11 15.03
N ILE A 399 -5.75 8.17 14.34
CA ILE A 399 -5.39 8.33 12.93
C ILE A 399 -6.39 7.53 12.09
N ALA A 400 -7.08 8.22 11.18
CA ALA A 400 -8.11 7.65 10.31
C ALA A 400 -7.70 7.84 8.83
N ASN A 401 -7.38 6.74 8.13
CA ASN A 401 -6.80 6.79 6.78
C ASN A 401 -5.62 7.77 6.65
N GLY A 402 -4.81 7.88 7.72
CA GLY A 402 -3.66 8.78 7.77
C GLY A 402 -3.95 10.19 8.27
N LEU A 403 -5.21 10.61 8.41
CA LEU A 403 -5.57 11.93 8.92
C LEU A 403 -5.72 11.91 10.44
N VAL A 404 -5.25 12.97 11.11
CA VAL A 404 -5.39 13.10 12.56
C VAL A 404 -6.79 13.62 12.89
N ALA A 405 -7.55 12.82 13.63
CA ALA A 405 -8.94 13.08 13.95
C ALA A 405 -9.20 12.96 15.45
N HIS A 406 -10.28 13.60 15.92
CA HIS A 406 -10.79 13.44 17.27
C HIS A 406 -11.61 12.13 17.36
N ASN A 407 -11.77 11.54 18.53
CA ASN A 407 -12.75 10.47 18.73
C ASN A 407 -14.09 11.01 19.27
N CYS A 408 -15.24 10.50 18.83
CA CYS A 408 -16.53 11.00 19.32
C CYS A 408 -16.83 10.61 20.77
#